data_AF-A0A081N6N2-F1
#
_entry.id   AF-A0A081N6N2-F1
#
_cell.length_a   1.000
_cell.length_b   1.000
_cell.length_c   1.000
_cell.angle_alpha   90.00
_cell.angle_beta   90.00
_cell.angle_gamma   90.00
#
_symmetry.space_group_name_H-M   'P 1'
#
loop_
_entity.id
_entity.type
_entity.pdbx_description
1 polymer ?
#
loop_
_entity_poly.entity_id
_entity_poly.type
_entity_poly.pdbx_seq_one_letter_code
_entity_poly.pdbx_strand_id
1 'polypeptide(L)'
;MTIIARFLSLLLVAVLSGCASDYKTSSPLIETRTYAGVDAVPDPVLEQTLELEKQGILSNVAVMESFPVQITATGPVRVLECISNPGGTWVPAHNECEGMNQTTCEQLGGDFNECASACRHQTDAMICFQVCVPICTFTSQ
;
A
#
# COMPACT_ATOMS: atom_id res chain seq x y z
N MET A 1 23.53 68.54 -0.37
CA MET A 1 23.81 67.23 -1.00
C MET A 1 24.06 66.22 0.11
N THR A 2 23.12 66.00 1.03
CA THR A 2 21.78 65.39 0.89
C THR A 2 21.78 63.98 0.29
N ILE A 3 21.55 63.00 1.18
CA ILE A 3 20.59 61.89 1.00
C ILE A 3 20.92 60.87 -0.11
N ILE A 4 22.11 60.26 -0.13
CA ILE A 4 22.36 59.10 -1.03
C ILE A 4 22.96 57.87 -0.31
N ALA A 5 23.57 58.03 0.87
CA ALA A 5 24.35 56.95 1.49
C ALA A 5 23.62 56.11 2.56
N ARG A 6 22.27 56.14 2.64
CA ARG A 6 21.49 55.32 3.60
C ARG A 6 20.34 54.52 3.00
N PHE A 7 20.25 54.43 1.67
CA PHE A 7 19.25 53.59 1.00
C PHE A 7 19.85 52.35 0.32
N LEU A 8 21.14 52.06 0.53
CA LEU A 8 21.79 50.84 0.01
C LEU A 8 21.76 49.66 1.00
N SER A 9 20.97 49.74 2.08
CA SER A 9 20.91 48.72 3.13
C SER A 9 19.52 48.09 3.31
N LEU A 10 18.61 48.25 2.35
CA LEU A 10 17.20 47.84 2.49
C LEU A 10 16.63 47.12 1.25
N LEU A 11 17.50 46.49 0.44
CA LEU A 11 17.09 45.75 -0.77
C LEU A 11 17.75 44.36 -0.86
N LEU A 12 17.96 43.70 0.29
CA LEU A 12 18.41 42.30 0.36
C LEU A 12 17.50 41.45 1.27
N VAL A 13 16.20 41.73 1.29
CA VAL A 13 15.20 40.96 2.06
C VAL A 13 13.96 40.73 1.19
N ALA A 14 14.05 39.92 0.15
CA ALA A 14 12.87 39.49 -0.62
C ALA A 14 13.05 38.25 -1.50
N VAL A 15 14.02 37.36 -1.23
CA VAL A 15 14.10 36.08 -1.97
C VAL A 15 14.36 34.92 -1.01
N LEU A 16 13.46 34.76 -0.05
CA LEU A 16 13.18 33.47 0.57
C LEU A 16 11.68 33.21 0.41
N SER A 17 11.22 33.18 -0.84
CA SER A 17 10.01 32.43 -1.18
C SER A 17 10.33 30.96 -0.94
N GLY A 18 10.19 30.54 0.32
CA GLY A 18 10.19 29.14 0.69
C GLY A 18 9.11 28.45 -0.13
N CYS A 19 9.52 27.47 -0.93
CA CYS A 19 8.61 26.45 -1.41
C CYS A 19 8.09 25.75 -0.15
N ALA A 20 6.87 26.09 0.28
CA ALA A 20 6.06 25.15 1.04
C ALA A 20 5.66 24.04 0.07
N SER A 21 6.60 23.15 -0.23
CA SER A 21 6.24 21.83 -0.72
C SER A 21 5.67 21.10 0.47
N ASP A 22 4.34 20.99 0.53
CA ASP A 22 3.68 19.86 1.17
C ASP A 22 4.18 18.58 0.47
N TYR A 23 5.38 18.16 0.85
CA TYR A 23 5.90 16.86 0.48
C TYR A 23 5.16 15.85 1.38
N LYS A 24 3.94 15.47 0.99
CA LYS A 24 3.45 14.13 1.34
C LYS A 24 4.32 13.12 0.58
N THR A 25 5.60 13.01 0.95
CA THR A 25 6.42 11.88 0.54
C THR A 25 6.05 10.74 1.46
N SER A 26 4.99 10.01 1.11
CA SER A 26 4.78 8.67 1.64
C SER A 26 5.66 7.71 0.86
N SER A 27 6.98 7.76 1.08
CA SER A 27 7.84 6.62 0.73
C SER A 27 7.12 5.35 1.17
N PRO A 28 7.06 4.28 0.36
CA PRO A 28 6.39 3.06 0.77
C PRO A 28 7.04 2.61 2.08
N LEU A 29 6.30 2.70 3.19
CA LEU A 29 6.81 2.22 4.46
C LEU A 29 7.06 0.72 4.28
N ILE A 30 8.32 0.32 4.47
CA ILE A 30 8.73 -1.07 4.50
C ILE A 30 8.81 -1.48 5.97
N GLU A 31 8.21 -2.60 6.30
CA GLU A 31 8.28 -3.18 7.64
C GLU A 31 8.48 -4.69 7.57
N THR A 32 8.84 -5.29 8.71
CA THR A 32 8.81 -6.74 8.90
C THR A 32 7.63 -7.07 9.79
N ARG A 33 6.79 -8.03 9.38
CA ARG A 33 5.61 -8.45 10.13
C ARG A 33 5.57 -9.97 10.24
N THR A 34 5.11 -10.45 11.39
CA THR A 34 4.72 -11.84 11.59
C THR A 34 3.19 -11.94 11.60
N TYR A 35 2.64 -12.86 10.82
CA TYR A 35 1.21 -13.12 10.72
C TYR A 35 0.95 -14.63 10.61
N ALA A 36 -0.25 -15.02 10.99
CA ALA A 36 -0.71 -16.39 10.87
C ALA A 36 -1.27 -16.64 9.46
N GLY A 37 -1.07 -17.84 8.95
CA GLY A 37 -1.86 -18.36 7.86
C GLY A 37 -3.26 -18.79 8.33
N VAL A 38 -3.93 -19.62 7.54
CA VAL A 38 -5.28 -20.13 7.85
C VAL A 38 -5.32 -21.66 7.87
N ASP A 39 -6.30 -22.23 8.58
CA ASP A 39 -6.51 -23.68 8.68
C ASP A 39 -7.15 -24.26 7.40
N ALA A 40 -6.50 -24.05 6.25
CA ALA A 40 -6.86 -24.58 4.95
C ALA A 40 -5.67 -25.33 4.32
N VAL A 41 -5.94 -26.29 3.43
CA VAL A 41 -4.91 -27.06 2.73
C VAL A 41 -5.20 -27.03 1.22
N PRO A 42 -4.35 -26.40 0.40
CA PRO A 42 -3.21 -25.58 0.79
C PRO A 42 -3.63 -24.29 1.54
N ASP A 43 -2.70 -23.69 2.29
CA ASP A 43 -2.94 -22.43 3.00
C ASP A 43 -2.83 -21.25 2.01
N PRO A 44 -3.94 -20.55 1.68
CA PRO A 44 -3.93 -19.46 0.71
C PRO A 44 -3.05 -18.27 1.10
N VAL A 45 -2.87 -18.00 2.40
CA VAL A 45 -2.01 -16.91 2.88
C VAL A 45 -0.54 -17.26 2.65
N LEU A 46 -0.17 -18.51 2.93
CA LEU A 46 1.18 -19.00 2.65
C LEU A 46 1.46 -19.01 1.14
N GLU A 47 0.53 -19.53 0.33
CA GLU A 47 0.67 -19.54 -1.14
C GLU A 47 0.86 -18.13 -1.70
N GLN A 48 0.04 -17.18 -1.28
CA GLN A 48 0.15 -15.79 -1.72
C GLN A 48 1.48 -15.16 -1.27
N THR A 49 1.92 -15.42 -0.04
CA THR A 49 3.20 -14.90 0.47
C THR A 49 4.37 -15.34 -0.40
N LEU A 50 4.43 -16.63 -0.73
CA LEU A 50 5.51 -17.19 -1.55
C LEU A 50 5.51 -16.64 -2.98
N GLU A 51 4.34 -16.41 -3.56
CA GLU A 51 4.24 -15.80 -4.89
C GLU A 51 4.66 -14.31 -4.85
N LEU A 52 4.32 -13.57 -3.79
CA LEU A 52 4.77 -12.19 -3.62
C LEU A 52 6.28 -12.07 -3.38
N GLU A 53 6.89 -13.05 -2.69
CA GLU A 53 8.34 -13.15 -2.55
C GLU A 53 9.00 -13.40 -3.91
N LYS A 54 8.47 -14.34 -4.69
CA LYS A 54 8.95 -14.64 -6.04
C LYS A 54 8.87 -13.45 -6.99
N GLN A 55 7.89 -12.55 -6.79
CA GLN A 55 7.77 -11.29 -7.50
C GLN A 55 8.68 -10.17 -6.95
N GLY A 56 9.38 -10.40 -5.84
CA GLY A 56 10.24 -9.42 -5.19
C GLY A 56 9.48 -8.32 -4.43
N ILE A 57 8.18 -8.51 -4.20
CA ILE A 57 7.34 -7.58 -3.42
C ILE A 57 7.57 -7.79 -1.93
N LEU A 58 7.70 -9.05 -1.52
CA LEU A 58 8.13 -9.45 -0.18
C LEU A 58 9.56 -9.97 -0.20
N SER A 59 10.20 -9.94 0.96
CA SER A 59 11.56 -10.43 1.17
C SER A 59 11.71 -10.98 2.58
N ASN A 60 12.80 -11.72 2.83
CA ASN A 60 13.08 -12.34 4.13
C ASN A 60 11.91 -13.19 4.65
N VAL A 61 11.27 -13.95 3.75
CA VAL A 61 10.14 -14.81 4.15
C VAL A 61 10.68 -15.96 5.00
N ALA A 62 10.18 -16.08 6.21
CA ALA A 62 10.46 -17.17 7.12
C ALA A 62 9.15 -17.83 7.53
N VAL A 63 9.09 -19.15 7.39
CA VAL A 63 7.92 -19.96 7.69
C VAL A 63 8.27 -20.84 8.89
N MET A 64 7.50 -20.71 9.97
CA MET A 64 7.63 -21.54 11.16
C MET A 64 6.55 -22.62 11.15
N GLU A 65 6.96 -23.87 11.30
CA GLU A 65 6.09 -25.04 11.29
C GLU A 65 5.18 -25.07 12.53
N SER A 66 4.02 -24.43 12.41
CA SER A 66 2.94 -24.41 13.41
C SER A 66 1.58 -24.54 12.74
N PHE A 67 0.51 -24.69 13.53
CA PHE A 67 -0.87 -24.71 13.02
C PHE A 67 -1.72 -23.66 13.77
N PRO A 68 -2.22 -22.61 13.09
CA PRO A 68 -1.88 -22.24 11.71
C PRO A 68 -0.40 -21.88 11.58
N VAL A 69 0.13 -21.96 10.36
CA VAL A 69 1.53 -21.63 10.06
C VAL A 69 1.82 -20.18 10.47
N GLN A 70 2.97 -19.92 11.09
CA GLN A 70 3.42 -18.55 11.33
C GLN A 70 4.38 -18.13 10.23
N ILE A 71 4.12 -16.97 9.65
CA ILE A 71 4.85 -16.43 8.51
C ILE A 71 5.43 -15.09 8.93
N THR A 72 6.72 -14.90 8.75
CA THR A 72 7.38 -13.59 8.88
C THR A 72 7.81 -13.13 7.50
N ALA A 73 7.54 -11.88 7.13
CA ALA A 73 7.97 -11.31 5.86
C ALA A 73 8.27 -9.81 5.99
N THR A 74 9.16 -9.31 5.14
CA THR A 74 9.49 -7.90 4.99
C THR A 74 8.92 -7.36 3.68
N GLY A 75 8.21 -6.23 3.72
CA GLY A 75 7.65 -5.62 2.51
C GLY A 75 6.86 -4.33 2.78
N PRO A 76 6.18 -3.79 1.77
CA PRO A 76 5.36 -2.60 1.94
C PRO A 76 4.22 -2.85 2.94
N VAL A 77 4.00 -1.91 3.87
CA VAL A 77 2.96 -1.99 4.92
C VAL A 77 1.60 -2.34 4.32
N ARG A 78 1.22 -1.71 3.19
CA ARG A 78 -0.06 -1.99 2.51
C ARG A 78 -0.22 -3.44 2.04
N VAL A 79 0.87 -4.08 1.63
CA VAL A 79 0.85 -5.47 1.16
C VAL A 79 0.77 -6.40 2.36
N LEU A 80 1.60 -6.16 3.38
CA LEU A 80 1.60 -6.94 4.62
C LEU A 80 0.27 -6.83 5.34
N GLU A 81 -0.31 -5.64 5.45
CA GLU A 81 -1.65 -5.42 6.00
C GLU A 81 -2.71 -6.19 5.21
N CYS A 82 -2.63 -6.18 3.88
CA CYS A 82 -3.58 -6.90 3.05
C CYS A 82 -3.59 -8.41 3.36
N ILE A 83 -2.44 -9.06 3.22
CA ILE A 83 -2.35 -10.53 3.29
C ILE A 83 -2.38 -11.07 4.73
N SER A 84 -2.10 -10.22 5.73
CA SER A 84 -2.22 -10.60 7.15
C SER A 84 -3.65 -10.56 7.68
N ASN A 85 -4.59 -9.95 6.94
CA ASN A 85 -6.00 -9.94 7.30
C ASN A 85 -6.71 -11.17 6.72
N PRO A 86 -7.55 -11.88 7.50
CA PRO A 86 -8.31 -13.01 6.98
C PRO A 86 -9.16 -12.63 5.76
N GLY A 87 -8.99 -13.36 4.66
CA GLY A 87 -9.70 -13.11 3.40
C GLY A 87 -9.13 -11.96 2.57
N GLY A 88 -8.07 -11.30 3.03
CA GLY A 88 -7.36 -10.28 2.26
C GLY A 88 -6.59 -10.91 1.10
N THR A 89 -6.68 -10.30 -0.08
CA THR A 89 -5.93 -10.76 -1.27
C THR A 89 -5.28 -9.57 -1.96
N TRP A 90 -3.94 -9.55 -1.98
CA TRP A 90 -3.20 -8.56 -2.74
C TRP A 90 -3.17 -8.90 -4.23
N VAL A 91 -3.46 -7.90 -5.07
CA VAL A 91 -3.46 -7.98 -6.53
C VAL A 91 -2.32 -7.11 -7.08
N PRO A 92 -1.11 -7.67 -7.28
CA PRO A 92 0.09 -6.92 -7.65
C PRO A 92 -0.06 -6.02 -8.88
N ALA A 93 -0.71 -6.54 -9.93
CA ALA A 93 -0.86 -5.85 -11.20
C ALA A 93 -1.64 -4.54 -11.11
N HIS A 94 -2.44 -4.35 -10.05
CA HIS A 94 -3.33 -3.21 -9.86
C HIS A 94 -3.02 -2.41 -8.59
N ASN A 95 -1.98 -2.79 -7.83
CA ASN A 95 -1.69 -2.22 -6.51
C ASN A 95 -2.95 -2.16 -5.62
N GLU A 96 -3.65 -3.29 -5.55
CA GLU A 96 -4.97 -3.37 -4.94
C GLU A 96 -5.01 -4.46 -3.86
N CYS A 97 -5.76 -4.23 -2.80
CA CYS A 97 -6.11 -5.24 -1.82
C CYS A 97 -7.61 -5.51 -1.83
N GLU A 98 -8.02 -6.74 -2.09
CA GLU A 98 -9.38 -7.21 -1.85
C GLU A 98 -9.57 -7.51 -0.35
N GLY A 99 -10.77 -7.25 0.20
CA GLY A 99 -11.12 -7.62 1.57
C GLY A 99 -10.63 -6.66 2.66
N MET A 100 -9.88 -5.61 2.32
CA MET A 100 -9.48 -4.58 3.27
C MET A 100 -10.67 -3.73 3.71
N ASN A 101 -10.78 -3.40 4.99
CA ASN A 101 -11.82 -2.50 5.48
C ASN A 101 -11.51 -1.02 5.16
N GLN A 102 -12.56 -0.18 5.11
CA GLN A 102 -12.46 1.23 4.77
C GLN A 102 -11.45 1.99 5.63
N THR A 103 -11.56 1.86 6.96
CA THR A 103 -10.71 2.61 7.90
C THR A 103 -9.23 2.31 7.68
N THR A 104 -8.87 1.03 7.55
CA THR A 104 -7.48 0.60 7.28
C THR A 104 -7.02 1.11 5.91
N CYS A 105 -7.87 1.03 4.88
CA CYS A 105 -7.55 1.51 3.54
C CYS A 105 -7.19 3.00 3.54
N GLU A 106 -8.07 3.83 4.12
CA GLU A 106 -7.89 5.29 4.19
C GLU A 106 -6.69 5.67 5.06
N GLN A 107 -6.44 4.96 6.17
CA GLN A 107 -5.27 5.17 7.04
C GLN A 107 -3.95 4.89 6.32
N LEU A 108 -3.96 3.91 5.41
CA LEU A 108 -2.81 3.58 4.55
C LEU A 108 -2.71 4.47 3.31
N GLY A 109 -3.63 5.43 3.15
CA GLY A 109 -3.66 6.36 2.03
C GLY A 109 -4.13 5.75 0.71
N GLY A 110 -4.93 4.69 0.76
CA GLY A 110 -5.60 4.11 -0.40
C GLY A 110 -7.00 4.67 -0.62
N ASP A 111 -7.56 4.36 -1.79
CA ASP A 111 -8.92 4.68 -2.18
C ASP A 111 -9.82 3.46 -1.99
N PHE A 112 -10.76 3.55 -1.05
CA PHE A 112 -11.67 2.46 -0.72
C PHE A 112 -12.87 2.42 -1.68
N ASN A 113 -13.20 1.22 -2.16
CA ASN A 113 -14.44 0.95 -2.88
C ASN A 113 -15.14 -0.24 -2.23
N GLU A 114 -16.31 0.01 -1.64
CA GLU A 114 -17.09 -0.98 -0.91
C GLU A 114 -17.68 -2.09 -1.80
N CYS A 115 -17.86 -1.84 -3.09
CA CYS A 115 -18.46 -2.78 -4.03
C CYS A 115 -17.84 -2.63 -5.42
N ALA A 116 -16.60 -3.11 -5.57
CA ALA A 116 -16.02 -3.31 -6.89
C ALA A 116 -16.49 -4.63 -7.50
N SER A 117 -16.55 -4.69 -8.83
CA SER A 117 -16.89 -5.91 -9.55
C SER A 117 -15.80 -6.96 -9.38
N ALA A 118 -16.19 -8.22 -9.13
CA ALA A 118 -15.28 -9.37 -9.16
C ALA A 118 -14.54 -9.55 -10.51
N CYS A 119 -15.07 -9.00 -11.61
CA CYS A 119 -14.48 -9.11 -12.95
C CYS A 119 -13.87 -7.81 -13.45
N ARG A 120 -13.64 -6.82 -12.59
CA ARG A 120 -13.14 -5.47 -12.96
C ARG A 120 -11.82 -5.49 -13.77
N HIS A 121 -11.03 -6.55 -13.63
CA HIS A 121 -9.75 -6.74 -14.32
C HIS A 121 -9.82 -7.76 -15.48
N GLN A 122 -11.00 -8.29 -15.80
CA GLN A 122 -11.21 -9.29 -16.86
C GLN A 122 -11.92 -8.67 -18.07
N THR A 123 -11.16 -8.29 -19.09
CA THR A 123 -11.68 -7.64 -20.30
C THR A 123 -12.45 -8.59 -21.23
N ASP A 124 -12.28 -9.90 -21.07
CA ASP A 124 -12.84 -10.97 -21.90
C ASP A 124 -13.92 -11.79 -21.17
N ALA A 125 -14.36 -11.35 -19.99
CA ALA A 125 -15.37 -12.06 -19.22
C ALA A 125 -16.73 -12.05 -19.94
N MET A 126 -17.10 -13.20 -20.52
CA MET A 126 -18.43 -13.38 -21.14
C MET A 126 -19.56 -13.39 -20.11
N ILE A 127 -19.27 -13.83 -18.88
CA ILE A 127 -20.20 -13.87 -17.75
C ILE A 127 -19.47 -13.30 -16.55
N CYS A 128 -20.06 -12.29 -15.92
CA CYS A 128 -19.58 -11.77 -14.65
C CYS A 128 -20.66 -11.87 -13.59
N PHE A 129 -20.34 -12.50 -12.46
CA PHE A 129 -21.24 -12.53 -11.31
C PHE A 129 -21.30 -11.13 -10.68
N GLN A 130 -22.51 -10.67 -10.38
CA GLN A 130 -22.75 -9.40 -9.69
C GLN A 130 -22.50 -9.54 -8.18
N VAL A 131 -21.26 -9.87 -7.82
CA VAL A 131 -20.80 -9.93 -6.44
C VAL A 131 -19.97 -8.69 -6.14
N CYS A 132 -20.28 -8.02 -5.03
CA CYS A 132 -19.48 -6.93 -4.49
C CYS A 132 -18.23 -7.51 -3.83
N VAL A 133 -17.06 -7.04 -4.27
CA VAL A 133 -15.78 -7.27 -3.60
C VAL A 133 -15.32 -5.93 -3.05
N PRO A 134 -15.17 -5.76 -1.72
CA PRO A 134 -14.58 -4.55 -1.17
C PRO A 134 -13.10 -4.52 -1.51
N ILE A 135 -12.63 -3.38 -2.02
CA ILE A 135 -11.24 -3.23 -2.46
C ILE A 135 -10.63 -1.94 -1.91
N CYS A 136 -9.33 -1.95 -1.76
CA CYS A 136 -8.51 -0.78 -1.49
C CYS A 136 -7.47 -0.62 -2.60
N THR A 137 -7.50 0.48 -3.34
CA THR A 137 -6.53 0.75 -4.42
C THR A 137 -5.47 1.72 -3.93
N PHE A 138 -4.21 1.49 -4.31
CA PHE A 138 -3.09 2.37 -3.98
C PHE A 138 -2.46 2.91 -5.25
N THR A 139 -2.19 4.21 -5.30
CA THR A 139 -1.44 4.82 -6.40
C THR A 139 -0.02 4.23 -6.45
N SER A 140 0.38 3.75 -7.63
CA SER A 140 1.77 3.35 -7.90
C SER A 140 2.68 4.57 -7.78
N GLN A 141 3.52 4.60 -6.75
CA GLN A 141 4.59 5.58 -6.61
C GLN A 141 5.85 5.12 -7.34
#